data_AF-A0A8J8J829-F1
#
_entry.id   AF-A0A8J8J829-F1
#
_cell.length_a   1.000
_cell.length_b   1.000
_cell.length_c   1.000
_cell.angle_alpha   90.00
_cell.angle_beta   90.00
_cell.angle_gamma   90.00
#
_symmetry.space_group_name_H-M   'P 1'
#
loop_
_entity.id
_entity.type
_entity.pdbx_description
1 polymer ?
#
loop_
_entity_poly.entity_id
_entity_poly.type
_entity_poly.pdbx_seq_one_letter_code
_entity_poly.pdbx_strand_id
1 'polypeptide(L)' 'MFTALTEELGELADAMLGYEGIKGKADEEKLREELGDVLFALLCIANHYGIDAGEALKLSVEKYRARDSKSESSKTR' A
#
# COMPACT_ATOMS: atom_id res chain seq x y z
N MET A 1 -9.18 14.46 3.60
CA MET A 1 -8.25 13.36 3.93
C MET A 1 -8.72 12.05 3.31
N PHE A 2 -9.87 11.48 3.71
CA PHE A 2 -10.35 10.22 3.11
C PHE A 2 -10.62 10.33 1.59
N THR A 3 -11.23 11.42 1.12
CA THR A 3 -11.49 11.64 -0.31
C THR A 3 -10.21 11.70 -1.15
N ALA A 4 -9.18 12.39 -0.65
CA ALA A 4 -7.87 12.43 -1.32
C ALA A 4 -7.25 11.03 -1.39
N LEU A 5 -7.24 10.27 -0.28
CA LEU A 5 -6.77 8.88 -0.31
C LEU A 5 -7.51 8.02 -1.34
N THR A 6 -8.83 8.17 -1.47
CA THR A 6 -9.61 7.39 -2.45
C THR A 6 -9.33 7.79 -3.90
N GLU A 7 -8.97 9.05 -4.13
CA GLU A 7 -8.59 9.59 -5.44
C GLU A 7 -7.23 9.01 -5.86
N GLU A 8 -6.19 9.20 -5.05
CA GLU A 8 -4.84 8.66 -5.33
C GLU A 8 -4.84 7.13 -5.48
N LEU A 9 -5.67 6.43 -4.69
CA LEU A 9 -5.80 4.99 -4.81
C LEU A 9 -6.40 4.55 -6.15
N GLY A 10 -7.31 5.35 -6.71
CA GLY A 10 -7.87 5.13 -8.05
C GLY A 10 -6.84 5.33 -9.14
N GLU A 11 -6.01 6.37 -9.03
CA GLU A 11 -4.93 6.65 -9.98
C GLU A 11 -3.83 5.60 -9.93
N LEU A 12 -3.45 5.17 -8.72
CA LEU A 12 -2.54 4.04 -8.52
C LEU A 12 -3.09 2.75 -9.14
N ALA A 13 -4.38 2.48 -8.98
CA ALA A 13 -5.02 1.31 -9.58
C ALA A 13 -4.96 1.36 -11.12
N ASP A 14 -5.24 2.51 -11.74
CA ASP A 14 -5.11 2.67 -13.20
C ASP A 14 -3.66 2.52 -13.67
N ALA A 15 -2.67 3.02 -12.92
CA ALA A 15 -1.25 2.82 -13.22
C ALA A 15 -0.82 1.35 -13.14
N MET A 16 -1.28 0.62 -12.11
CA MET A 16 -1.03 -0.82 -11.95
C MET A 16 -1.64 -1.64 -13.10
N LEU A 17 -2.87 -1.33 -13.53
CA LEU A 17 -3.51 -2.00 -14.66
C LEU A 17 -2.74 -1.80 -15.97
N GLY A 18 -2.11 -0.63 -16.15
CA GLY A 18 -1.19 -0.37 -17.26
C GLY A 18 0.05 -1.26 -17.18
N TYR A 19 0.61 -1.41 -15.99
CA TYR A 19 1.77 -2.25 -15.70
C TYR A 19 1.54 -3.74 -15.93
N GLU A 20 0.37 -4.22 -15.54
CA GLU A 20 -0.03 -5.62 -15.70
C GLU A 20 -0.47 -5.95 -17.13
N GLY A 21 -0.50 -4.96 -18.03
CA GLY A 21 -0.90 -5.12 -19.42
C GLY A 21 -2.41 -5.35 -19.61
N ILE A 22 -3.22 -5.03 -18.60
CA ILE A 22 -4.67 -5.22 -18.61
C ILE A 22 -5.37 -4.06 -19.32
N LYS A 23 -4.96 -2.81 -19.02
CA LYS A 23 -5.59 -1.59 -19.56
C LYS A 23 -4.57 -0.45 -19.63
N GLY A 24 -4.43 0.19 -20.79
CA GLY A 24 -3.53 1.32 -20.97
C GLY A 24 -2.11 0.89 -21.37
N LYS A 25 -1.11 1.71 -21.00
CA LYS A 25 0.31 1.42 -21.23
C LYS A 25 1.05 1.36 -19.90
N ALA A 26 2.05 0.50 -19.80
CA ALA A 26 2.95 0.48 -18.66
C ALA A 26 3.79 1.75 -18.61
N ASP A 27 3.85 2.40 -17.45
CA ASP A 27 4.56 3.66 -17.23
C ASP A 27 5.11 3.73 -15.79
N GLU A 28 6.42 3.44 -15.63
CA GLU A 28 7.09 3.31 -14.32
C GLU A 28 7.09 4.58 -13.52
N GLU A 29 7.20 5.69 -14.24
CA GLU A 29 7.23 7.00 -13.64
C GLU A 29 5.87 7.27 -13.02
N LYS A 30 4.79 7.03 -13.78
CA LYS A 30 3.44 7.16 -13.25
C LYS A 30 3.19 6.22 -12.07
N LEU A 31 3.52 4.93 -12.18
CA LEU A 31 3.30 4.00 -11.06
C LEU A 31 4.04 4.44 -9.79
N ARG A 32 5.26 4.99 -9.92
CA ARG A 32 6.04 5.49 -8.79
C ARG A 32 5.43 6.75 -8.19
N GLU A 33 4.94 7.66 -9.03
CA GLU A 33 4.27 8.90 -8.63
C GLU A 33 3.01 8.59 -7.80
N GLU A 34 2.08 7.82 -8.37
CA GLU A 34 0.81 7.48 -7.69
C GLU A 34 1.04 6.69 -6.39
N LEU A 35 2.06 5.82 -6.36
CA LEU A 35 2.42 5.11 -5.14
C LEU A 35 2.91 6.08 -4.05
N GLY A 36 3.66 7.11 -4.44
CA GLY A 36 4.09 8.18 -3.57
C GLY A 36 2.91 8.97 -2.99
N ASP A 37 1.94 9.33 -3.84
CA ASP A 37 0.78 10.12 -3.44
C ASP A 37 -0.13 9.37 -2.47
N VAL A 38 -0.35 8.07 -2.70
CA VAL A 38 -1.07 7.21 -1.73
C VAL A 38 -0.34 7.14 -0.39
N LEU A 39 0.99 6.98 -0.38
CA LEU A 39 1.78 6.97 0.86
C LEU A 39 1.69 8.31 1.58
N PHE A 40 1.79 9.42 0.86
CA PHE A 40 1.68 10.75 1.42
C PHE A 40 0.28 10.99 2.04
N ALA A 41 -0.78 10.61 1.33
CA ALA A 41 -2.15 10.70 1.84
C ALA A 41 -2.34 9.92 3.16
N LEU A 42 -1.74 8.72 3.27
CA LEU A 42 -1.74 7.93 4.50
C LEU A 42 -0.98 8.63 5.64
N LEU A 43 0.18 9.23 5.36
CA LEU A 43 0.93 10.02 6.34
C LEU A 43 0.14 11.24 6.82
N CYS A 44 -0.55 11.94 5.91
CA CYS A 44 -1.44 13.04 6.27
C CYS A 44 -2.59 12.60 7.18
N ILE A 45 -3.19 11.44 6.90
CA ILE A 45 -4.22 10.84 7.77
C ILE A 45 -3.64 10.51 9.15
N ALA A 46 -2.48 9.85 9.21
CA ALA A 46 -1.83 9.50 10.47
C ALA A 46 -1.55 10.75 11.32
N ASN A 47 -0.98 11.79 10.70
CA ASN A 47 -0.71 13.07 11.35
C ASN A 47 -2.01 13.74 11.86
N HIS A 48 -3.09 13.74 11.07
CA HIS A 48 -4.37 14.32 11.47
C HIS A 48 -4.97 13.66 12.72
N TYR A 49 -4.81 12.35 12.87
CA TYR A 49 -5.30 11.58 14.02
C TYR A 49 -4.29 11.44 15.16
N GLY A 50 -3.08 12.01 15.03
CA GLY A 50 -2.03 11.87 16.04
C GLY A 50 -1.47 10.45 16.16
N ILE A 51 -1.47 9.69 15.06
CA ILE A 51 -0.96 8.32 14.99
C ILE A 51 0.50 8.34 14.50
N ASP A 52 1.38 7.62 15.19
CA ASP A 52 2.73 7.34 14.69
C ASP A 52 2.65 6.30 13.56
N ALA A 53 2.87 6.75 12.32
CA ALA A 53 2.80 5.90 11.13
C ALA A 53 3.89 4.81 11.12
N GLY A 54 5.05 5.07 11.70
CA GLY A 54 6.16 4.12 11.76
C GLY A 54 5.84 2.94 12.68
N GLU A 55 5.31 3.22 13.87
CA GLU A 55 4.86 2.18 14.81
C GLU A 55 3.66 1.41 14.24
N ALA A 56 2.70 2.09 13.61
CA ALA A 56 1.56 1.45 12.95
C ALA A 56 1.99 0.48 11.84
N LEU A 57 2.99 0.86 11.03
CA LEU A 57 3.58 0.01 10.00
C LEU A 57 4.30 -1.20 10.63
N LYS A 58 5.12 -0.97 11.66
CA LYS A 58 5.85 -2.02 12.37
C LYS A 58 4.92 -3.08 12.93
N LEU A 59 3.87 -2.68 13.65
CA LEU A 59 2.85 -3.60 14.17
C LEU A 59 2.18 -4.43 13.07
N SER A 60 1.92 -3.81 11.92
CA SER A 60 1.35 -4.49 10.75
C SER A 60 2.33 -5.54 10.18
N VAL A 61 3.61 -5.19 10.02
CA VAL A 61 4.66 -6.11 9.55
C VAL A 61 4.86 -7.29 10.50
N GLU A 62 4.89 -7.05 11.81
CA GLU A 62 5.00 -8.12 12.82
C GLU A 62 3.82 -9.09 12.75
N LYS A 63 2.59 -8.58 12.58
CA LYS A 63 1.39 -9.38 12.37
C LYS A 63 1.47 -10.23 11.10
N TYR A 64 1.99 -9.69 9.99
CA TYR A 64 2.17 -10.47 8.76
C TYR A 64 3.24 -11.55 8.92
N ARG A 65 4.41 -11.22 9.49
CA ARG A 65 5.47 -12.20 9.79
C ARG A 65 4.96 -13.36 10.64
N ALA A 66 4.20 -13.07 11.70
CA ALA A 66 3.62 -14.10 12.55
C ALA A 66 2.60 -15.00 11.83
N ARG A 67 1.88 -14.48 10.82
CA ARG A 67 0.98 -15.27 9.98
C ARG A 67 1.75 -16.17 9.03
N ASP A 68 2.80 -15.66 8.40
CA ASP A 68 3.61 -16.43 7.46
C ASP A 68 4.36 -17.58 8.15
N SER A 69 4.92 -17.35 9.35
CA SER A 69 5.57 -18.42 10.13
C SER A 69 4.60 -19.53 10.58
N LYS A 70 3.30 -19.21 10.77
CA LYS A 70 2.25 -20.23 11.01
C LYS A 70 1.88 -21.01 9.74
N SER A 71 2.03 -20.40 8.57
CA SER A 71 1.78 -21.03 7.27
C SER A 71 2.89 -22.04 6.92
N GLU A 72 4.16 -21.71 7.22
CA GLU A 72 5.30 -22.61 6.98
C GLU A 72 5.31 -23.84 7.90
N SER A 73 4.87 -23.69 9.15
CA SER A 73 4.79 -24.81 10.11
C SER A 73 3.68 -25.83 9.83
N SER A 74 2.80 -25.56 8.86
CA SER A 74 1.77 -26.51 8.41
C SER A 74 2.13 -27.31 7.16
N LYS A 75 3.32 -27.11 6.56
CA LYS A 75 3.77 -27.85 5.36
C LYS A 75 4.73 -29.03 5.64
N THR A 76 4.95 -29.40 6.90
CA THR A 76 5.86 -30.49 7.31
C THR A 76 5.14 -31.67 7.98
N ARG A 77 3.98 -32.09 7.48
CA ARG A 77 3.37 -33.38 7.86
C ARG A 77 2.83 -34.11 6.65
#